data_AF-A0A4Q0I9D3-F1
#
_entry.id   AF-A0A4Q0I9D3-F1
#
_cell.length_a   1.000
_cell.length_b   1.000
_cell.length_c   1.000
_cell.angle_alpha   90.00
_cell.angle_beta   90.00
_cell.angle_gamma   90.00
#
_symmetry.space_group_name_H-M   'P 1'
#
loop_
_entity.id
_entity.type
_entity.pdbx_description
1 polymer ?
#
loop_
_entity_poly.entity_id
_entity_poly.type
_entity_poly.pdbx_seq_one_letter_code
_entity_poly.pdbx_strand_id
1 'polypeptide(L)'
;MLRNFIKKSNNTEIITVKQVNSQNSTWGGNGVVFCVKNGNGLLFDANYCPGNHLFSTLVYGNTPLIKFCEDMYRDFCPDIEEKLVSAGYGLNMSEQLVISELRGILNSKFISLEQSVEALKPLLGLLPTGYYALVDTELCPTDGNGEFFWKLNNKPTYNKASRRIRYEDGTYSEGFPYYILPTQPPSHYNPKQAEFYRDKDDYRALAYYMAGYLCVLIDGHHKAVAAAMDKKKVKTLVIVPTRAIVTLNDDMLKRGIYIGRTFFGEKELTIIPFSKIIKLFGSCRIEREELEKYMSMCNRDFDQYYDWPPEILEAEKTFPDVITVARQQWAQGISDNFDLIP
;
A
#
# COMPACT_ATOMS: atom_id res chain seq x y z
N MET A 1 0.79 -22.39 -24.10
CA MET A 1 1.83 -22.35 -23.06
C MET A 1 1.30 -21.94 -21.66
N LEU A 2 0.00 -22.10 -21.38
CA LEU A 2 -0.63 -21.74 -20.09
C LEU A 2 -0.51 -22.84 -19.00
N ARG A 3 -0.06 -24.04 -19.35
CA ARG A 3 -0.11 -25.24 -18.49
C ARG A 3 1.11 -25.49 -17.60
N ASN A 4 2.21 -24.76 -17.80
CA ASN A 4 3.48 -25.11 -17.14
C ASN A 4 3.86 -24.22 -15.94
N PHE A 5 3.20 -23.07 -15.73
CA PHE A 5 3.39 -22.24 -14.52
C PHE A 5 2.41 -22.54 -13.38
N ILE A 6 1.29 -23.21 -13.67
CA ILE A 6 0.32 -23.69 -12.66
C ILE A 6 0.91 -24.86 -11.83
N LYS A 7 1.98 -25.50 -12.29
CA LYS A 7 2.54 -26.71 -11.66
C LYS A 7 3.29 -26.50 -10.33
N LYS A 8 3.36 -25.28 -9.78
CA LYS A 8 3.90 -25.03 -8.43
C LYS A 8 2.94 -24.40 -7.42
N SER A 9 1.66 -24.14 -7.76
CA SER A 9 0.71 -23.50 -6.82
C SER A 9 -0.65 -24.22 -6.69
N ASN A 10 -0.66 -25.56 -6.63
CA ASN A 10 -1.94 -26.28 -6.46
C ASN A 10 -2.55 -26.21 -5.04
N ASN A 11 -2.08 -25.31 -4.16
CA ASN A 11 -2.61 -25.22 -2.79
C ASN A 11 -2.69 -23.81 -2.20
N THR A 12 -2.53 -22.75 -2.99
CA THR A 12 -2.74 -21.39 -2.48
C THR A 12 -4.23 -21.17 -2.29
N GLU A 13 -4.66 -20.85 -1.08
CA GLU A 13 -6.06 -20.59 -0.75
C GLU A 13 -6.21 -19.14 -0.27
N ILE A 14 -7.22 -18.44 -0.81
CA ILE A 14 -7.65 -17.13 -0.34
C ILE A 14 -9.00 -17.32 0.33
N ILE A 15 -9.05 -17.08 1.64
CA ILE A 15 -10.24 -17.35 2.46
C ILE A 15 -10.69 -16.04 3.10
N THR A 16 -11.90 -15.60 2.76
CA THR A 16 -12.54 -14.45 3.39
C THR A 16 -12.85 -14.74 4.86
N VAL A 17 -12.46 -13.81 5.74
CA VAL A 17 -12.69 -13.89 7.19
C VAL A 17 -13.94 -13.11 7.57
N LYS A 18 -13.99 -11.81 7.23
CA LYS A 18 -15.14 -10.94 7.49
C LYS A 18 -15.09 -9.66 6.66
N GLN A 19 -16.24 -8.99 6.56
CA GLN A 19 -16.35 -7.62 6.08
C GLN A 19 -16.16 -6.64 7.24
N VAL A 20 -15.62 -5.46 6.93
CA VAL A 20 -15.42 -4.35 7.87
C VAL A 20 -15.91 -3.07 7.19
N ASN A 21 -16.82 -2.38 7.84
CA ASN A 21 -17.30 -1.07 7.38
C ASN A 21 -16.24 0.01 7.63
N SER A 22 -16.22 1.06 6.81
CA SER A 22 -15.32 2.22 6.95
C SER A 22 -15.32 2.83 8.36
N GLN A 23 -16.46 2.84 9.06
CA GLN A 23 -16.56 3.36 10.45
C GLN A 23 -15.81 2.51 11.48
N ASN A 24 -15.58 1.22 11.16
CA ASN A 24 -14.95 0.25 12.06
C ASN A 24 -13.49 -0.03 11.70
N SER A 25 -12.88 0.81 10.87
CA SER A 25 -11.49 0.68 10.48
C SER A 25 -10.85 2.04 10.25
N THR A 26 -9.53 2.05 10.22
CA THR A 26 -8.74 3.23 9.89
C THR A 26 -8.42 3.30 8.40
N TRP A 27 -9.01 2.47 7.54
CA TRP A 27 -8.54 2.32 6.15
C TRP A 27 -9.10 3.35 5.17
N GLY A 28 -10.04 4.19 5.62
CA GLY A 28 -10.70 5.19 4.79
C GLY A 28 -11.77 4.63 3.85
N GLY A 29 -12.14 3.34 3.98
CA GLY A 29 -13.09 2.67 3.10
C GLY A 29 -13.60 1.36 3.66
N ASN A 30 -14.59 0.75 2.99
CA ASN A 30 -15.06 -0.59 3.34
C ASN A 30 -14.01 -1.62 2.94
N GLY A 31 -13.87 -2.69 3.73
CA GLY A 31 -12.87 -3.71 3.44
C GLY A 31 -13.33 -5.13 3.72
N VAL A 32 -12.66 -6.08 3.07
CA VAL A 32 -12.78 -7.51 3.33
C VAL A 32 -11.47 -8.00 3.90
N VAL A 33 -11.50 -8.51 5.12
CA VAL A 33 -10.37 -9.22 5.72
C VAL A 33 -10.32 -10.61 5.14
N PHE A 34 -9.15 -11.02 4.66
CA PHE A 34 -8.92 -12.34 4.09
C PHE A 34 -7.60 -12.93 4.59
N CYS A 35 -7.53 -14.25 4.56
CA CYS A 35 -6.34 -15.04 4.85
C CYS A 35 -5.78 -15.63 3.56
N VAL A 36 -4.47 -15.52 3.37
CA VAL A 36 -3.71 -16.22 2.34
C VAL A 36 -3.05 -17.43 2.98
N LYS A 37 -3.38 -18.64 2.53
CA LYS A 37 -2.68 -19.88 2.90
C LYS A 37 -1.81 -20.35 1.75
N ASN A 38 -0.58 -20.75 2.05
CA ASN A 38 0.40 -21.20 1.05
C ASN A 38 0.58 -20.16 -0.07
N GLY A 39 0.55 -18.88 0.30
CA GLY A 39 0.89 -17.78 -0.59
C GLY A 39 2.32 -17.93 -1.09
N ASN A 40 2.57 -17.60 -2.36
CA ASN A 40 3.85 -17.88 -2.99
C ASN A 40 4.96 -16.88 -2.60
N GLY A 41 4.60 -15.77 -1.94
CA GLY A 41 5.56 -14.77 -1.45
C GLY A 41 6.28 -14.01 -2.55
N LEU A 42 5.70 -13.88 -3.74
CA LEU A 42 6.25 -13.12 -4.85
C LEU A 42 5.92 -11.62 -4.75
N LEU A 43 4.94 -11.19 -3.98
CA LEU A 43 4.62 -9.77 -3.75
C LEU A 43 4.64 -9.47 -2.25
N PHE A 44 5.69 -8.83 -1.74
CA PHE A 44 5.89 -8.68 -0.30
C PHE A 44 6.74 -7.47 0.09
N ASP A 45 6.56 -7.04 1.34
CA ASP A 45 7.38 -6.01 1.98
C ASP A 45 8.68 -6.63 2.47
N ALA A 46 9.78 -6.32 1.79
CA ALA A 46 11.12 -6.68 2.22
C ALA A 46 11.68 -5.59 3.12
N ASN A 47 12.24 -5.97 4.28
CA ASN A 47 12.91 -5.04 5.18
C ASN A 47 14.19 -5.63 5.78
N TYR A 48 15.13 -4.74 6.10
CA TYR A 48 16.36 -5.05 6.83
C TYR A 48 16.80 -3.83 7.65
N CYS A 49 17.30 -4.08 8.85
CA CYS A 49 17.64 -3.05 9.82
C CYS A 49 19.11 -3.18 10.28
N PRO A 50 20.10 -2.70 9.49
CA PRO A 50 21.49 -2.68 9.93
C PRO A 50 21.73 -1.53 10.91
N GLY A 51 21.99 -1.87 12.17
CA GLY A 51 22.25 -0.86 13.20
C GLY A 51 21.05 0.07 13.39
N ASN A 52 21.24 1.35 13.06
CA ASN A 52 20.24 2.41 13.23
C ASN A 52 19.65 2.87 11.89
N HIS A 53 19.64 2.05 10.85
CA HIS A 53 18.99 2.37 9.58
C HIS A 53 17.96 1.29 9.28
N LEU A 54 16.76 1.66 8.83
CA LEU A 54 15.79 0.71 8.30
C LEU A 54 15.64 0.97 6.80
N PHE A 55 15.88 -0.08 6.03
CA PHE A 55 15.63 -0.11 4.60
C PHE A 55 14.41 -0.98 4.34
N SER A 56 13.51 -0.52 3.48
CA SER A 56 12.38 -1.33 3.04
C SER A 56 11.99 -1.08 1.59
N THR A 57 11.39 -2.10 0.97
CA THR A 57 10.95 -2.07 -0.42
C THR A 57 9.79 -3.04 -0.63
N LEU A 58 8.83 -2.67 -1.48
CA LEU A 58 7.86 -3.63 -1.99
C LEU A 58 8.51 -4.38 -3.16
N VAL A 59 8.58 -5.70 -3.09
CA VAL A 59 9.21 -6.53 -4.12
C VAL A 59 8.15 -7.29 -4.89
N TYR A 60 8.28 -7.36 -6.21
CA TYR A 60 7.53 -8.28 -7.08
C TYR A 60 8.46 -9.25 -7.82
N GLY A 61 8.47 -10.52 -7.41
CA GLY A 61 9.47 -11.50 -7.83
C GLY A 61 10.84 -11.12 -7.27
N ASN A 62 11.72 -10.62 -8.14
CA ASN A 62 13.04 -10.10 -7.77
C ASN A 62 13.19 -8.60 -8.13
N THR A 63 12.06 -7.91 -8.25
CA THR A 63 12.00 -6.54 -8.77
C THR A 63 11.50 -5.60 -7.68
N PRO A 64 12.35 -4.70 -7.14
CA PRO A 64 11.90 -3.70 -6.19
C PRO A 64 11.02 -2.67 -6.90
N LEU A 65 9.86 -2.37 -6.34
CA LEU A 65 8.86 -1.49 -6.94
C LEU A 65 8.94 -0.06 -6.39
N ILE A 66 9.32 0.09 -5.13
CA ILE A 66 9.53 1.37 -4.45
C ILE A 66 10.58 1.19 -3.36
N LYS A 67 11.33 2.23 -2.99
CA LYS A 67 12.34 2.12 -1.94
C LYS A 67 12.11 3.14 -0.84
N PHE A 68 12.35 2.70 0.38
CA PHE A 68 12.32 3.49 1.60
C PHE A 68 13.63 3.31 2.37
N CYS A 69 14.12 4.40 2.94
CA CYS A 69 15.23 4.41 3.88
C CYS A 69 14.90 5.35 5.03
N GLU A 70 15.13 4.95 6.28
CA GLU A 70 15.00 5.81 7.44
C GLU A 70 16.18 5.64 8.39
N ASP A 71 16.58 6.76 9.01
CA ASP A 71 17.50 6.76 10.13
C ASP A 71 16.71 6.55 11.43
N MET A 72 16.93 5.42 12.09
CA MET A 72 16.34 5.10 13.37
C MET A 72 17.14 5.75 14.50
N TYR A 73 16.75 6.96 14.91
CA TYR A 73 17.22 7.53 16.17
C TYR A 73 16.48 6.87 17.34
N ARG A 74 17.23 6.65 18.45
CA ARG A 74 16.86 5.95 19.70
C ARG A 74 15.34 5.85 20.01
N ASP A 75 14.92 4.63 20.37
CA ASP A 75 13.64 4.27 21.03
C ASP A 75 12.33 4.43 20.21
N PHE A 76 12.24 3.57 19.19
CA PHE A 76 11.08 2.75 18.76
C PHE A 76 9.71 3.39 18.41
N CYS A 77 9.49 3.63 17.11
CA CYS A 77 8.34 3.15 16.33
C CYS A 77 8.60 3.45 14.83
N PRO A 78 8.73 2.46 13.93
CA PRO A 78 9.12 2.70 12.52
C PRO A 78 8.14 3.59 11.74
N ASP A 79 6.96 3.89 12.29
CA ASP A 79 5.96 4.73 11.64
C ASP A 79 6.03 6.21 12.05
N ILE A 80 6.98 6.63 12.91
CA ILE A 80 7.06 8.03 13.39
C ILE A 80 8.15 8.86 12.71
N GLU A 81 9.14 8.21 12.10
CA GLU A 81 10.26 8.89 11.43
C GLU A 81 10.01 9.06 9.93
N GLU A 82 10.45 10.21 9.42
CA GLU A 82 10.30 10.55 8.02
C GLU A 82 11.28 9.74 7.17
N LYS A 83 10.75 9.01 6.20
CA LYS A 83 11.53 8.15 5.31
C LYS A 83 11.98 8.94 4.08
N LEU A 84 13.19 8.66 3.64
CA LEU A 84 13.63 8.89 2.27
C LEU A 84 12.89 7.92 1.35
N VAL A 85 12.25 8.44 0.31
CA VAL A 85 11.49 7.67 -0.69
C VAL A 85 12.11 7.88 -2.06
N SER A 86 12.23 6.81 -2.84
CA SER A 86 12.64 6.87 -4.26
C SER A 86 11.93 5.79 -5.07
N ALA A 87 11.94 5.96 -6.39
CA ALA A 87 11.51 4.93 -7.33
C ALA A 87 12.24 3.60 -7.12
N GLY A 88 11.55 2.50 -7.47
CA GLY A 88 12.14 1.18 -7.59
C GLY A 88 12.77 0.94 -8.97
N TYR A 89 12.87 -0.32 -9.36
CA TYR A 89 13.32 -0.74 -10.69
C TYR A 89 12.18 -0.72 -11.73
N GLY A 90 10.95 -0.90 -11.28
CA GLY A 90 9.74 -0.78 -12.09
C GLY A 90 9.05 -2.12 -12.35
N LEU A 91 7.72 -2.13 -12.26
CA LEU A 91 6.85 -3.28 -12.43
C LEU A 91 7.04 -3.95 -13.80
N ASN A 92 7.24 -3.15 -14.83
CA ASN A 92 7.49 -3.58 -16.22
C ASN A 92 8.83 -4.31 -16.39
N MET A 93 9.72 -4.26 -15.39
CA MET A 93 11.01 -4.95 -15.40
C MET A 93 10.97 -6.32 -14.71
N SER A 94 9.82 -6.73 -14.15
CA SER A 94 9.68 -8.05 -13.55
C SER A 94 9.51 -9.12 -14.63
N GLU A 95 10.18 -10.26 -14.44
CA GLU A 95 9.99 -11.46 -15.27
C GLU A 95 8.65 -12.16 -14.99
N GLN A 96 7.97 -11.77 -13.90
CA GLN A 96 6.69 -12.34 -13.50
C GLN A 96 5.56 -11.75 -14.35
N LEU A 97 4.75 -12.63 -14.96
CA LEU A 97 3.70 -12.22 -15.89
C LEU A 97 2.32 -12.08 -15.25
N VAL A 98 2.12 -12.57 -14.02
CA VAL A 98 0.80 -12.70 -13.38
C VAL A 98 0.02 -11.38 -13.40
N ILE A 99 0.62 -10.26 -13.00
CA ILE A 99 -0.07 -8.96 -12.97
C ILE A 99 -0.43 -8.49 -14.40
N SER A 100 0.44 -8.73 -15.37
CA SER A 100 0.20 -8.37 -16.77
C SER A 100 -0.89 -9.23 -17.43
N GLU A 101 -1.00 -10.50 -17.05
CA GLU A 101 -2.04 -11.43 -17.52
C GLU A 101 -3.41 -11.08 -16.91
N LEU A 102 -3.44 -10.42 -15.76
CA LEU A 102 -4.66 -9.96 -15.09
C LEU A 102 -5.21 -8.63 -15.62
N ARG A 103 -4.62 -8.04 -16.68
CA ARG A 103 -5.07 -6.77 -17.26
C ARG A 103 -6.57 -6.73 -17.56
N GLY A 104 -7.17 -7.83 -18.01
CA GLY A 104 -8.62 -7.89 -18.26
C GLY A 104 -9.45 -7.73 -16.99
N ILE A 105 -9.01 -8.36 -15.89
CA ILE A 105 -9.68 -8.27 -14.58
C ILE A 105 -9.45 -6.87 -13.97
N LEU A 106 -8.22 -6.38 -14.01
CA LEU A 106 -7.85 -5.07 -13.48
C LEU A 106 -8.49 -3.91 -14.25
N ASN A 107 -8.87 -4.12 -15.51
CA ASN A 107 -9.61 -3.15 -16.33
C ASN A 107 -11.07 -3.58 -16.55
N SER A 108 -11.66 -4.24 -15.55
CA SER A 108 -13.10 -4.50 -15.49
C SER A 108 -13.79 -3.52 -14.54
N LYS A 109 -15.11 -3.38 -14.70
CA LYS A 109 -15.93 -2.57 -13.82
C LYS A 109 -16.00 -3.23 -12.43
N PHE A 110 -15.88 -2.42 -11.40
CA PHE A 110 -16.12 -2.79 -10.03
C PHE A 110 -17.60 -3.09 -9.82
N ILE A 111 -17.86 -4.23 -9.20
CA ILE A 111 -19.22 -4.69 -8.88
C ILE A 111 -19.41 -4.73 -7.36
N SER A 112 -18.48 -5.37 -6.65
CA SER A 112 -18.47 -5.47 -5.19
C SER A 112 -17.09 -5.88 -4.69
N LEU A 113 -16.85 -5.69 -3.39
CA LEU A 113 -15.60 -6.14 -2.75
C LEU A 113 -15.47 -7.67 -2.79
N GLU A 114 -16.55 -8.40 -2.60
CA GLU A 114 -16.56 -9.87 -2.58
C GLU A 114 -16.15 -10.42 -3.94
N GLN A 115 -16.75 -9.90 -5.01
CA GLN A 115 -16.37 -10.28 -6.37
C GLN A 115 -14.95 -9.84 -6.72
N SER A 116 -14.48 -8.72 -6.16
CA SER A 116 -13.09 -8.28 -6.34
C SER A 116 -12.11 -9.23 -5.67
N VAL A 117 -12.38 -9.69 -4.44
CA VAL A 117 -11.55 -10.70 -3.77
C VAL A 117 -11.48 -11.99 -4.58
N GLU A 118 -12.63 -12.46 -5.10
CA GLU A 118 -12.69 -13.65 -5.94
C GLU A 118 -11.91 -13.50 -7.26
N ALA A 119 -12.12 -12.39 -7.97
CA ALA A 119 -11.47 -12.13 -9.25
C ALA A 119 -9.95 -11.91 -9.10
N LEU A 120 -9.52 -11.30 -7.97
CA LEU A 120 -8.12 -11.01 -7.69
C LEU A 120 -7.38 -12.17 -7.01
N LYS A 121 -8.00 -13.34 -6.80
CA LYS A 121 -7.31 -14.51 -6.20
C LYS A 121 -5.93 -14.82 -6.79
N PRO A 122 -5.70 -14.78 -8.13
CA PRO A 122 -4.38 -15.02 -8.68
C PRO A 122 -3.33 -13.99 -8.23
N LEU A 123 -3.73 -12.73 -8.04
CA LEU A 123 -2.87 -11.65 -7.54
C LEU A 123 -2.69 -11.73 -6.03
N LEU A 124 -3.77 -11.95 -5.27
CA LEU A 124 -3.71 -12.09 -3.81
C LEU A 124 -2.89 -13.32 -3.40
N GLY A 125 -2.86 -14.36 -4.24
CA GLY A 125 -1.99 -15.52 -4.06
C GLY A 125 -0.49 -15.23 -4.21
N LEU A 126 -0.13 -14.05 -4.76
CA LEU A 126 1.26 -13.58 -4.80
C LEU A 126 1.79 -13.18 -3.41
N LEU A 127 0.89 -12.85 -2.48
CA LEU A 127 1.24 -12.41 -1.15
C LEU A 127 1.84 -13.57 -0.32
N PRO A 128 2.69 -13.30 0.68
CA PRO A 128 3.06 -14.29 1.68
C PRO A 128 1.84 -14.81 2.44
N THR A 129 1.97 -16.02 2.99
CA THR A 129 0.96 -16.57 3.90
C THR A 129 0.73 -15.63 5.09
N GLY A 130 -0.51 -15.23 5.33
CA GLY A 130 -0.85 -14.23 6.36
C GLY A 130 -2.25 -13.67 6.22
N TYR A 131 -2.59 -12.70 7.07
CA TYR A 131 -3.85 -11.97 7.02
C TYR A 131 -3.65 -10.57 6.42
N TYR A 132 -4.62 -10.17 5.62
CA TYR A 132 -4.63 -8.91 4.88
C TYR A 132 -6.06 -8.38 4.82
N ALA A 133 -6.22 -7.13 4.41
CA ALA A 133 -7.50 -6.59 3.98
C ALA A 133 -7.43 -6.11 2.53
N LEU A 134 -8.52 -6.30 1.78
CA LEU A 134 -8.75 -5.63 0.51
C LEU A 134 -9.79 -4.54 0.76
N VAL A 135 -9.43 -3.29 0.54
CA VAL A 135 -10.23 -2.12 0.91
C VAL A 135 -10.62 -1.34 -0.35
N ASP A 136 -11.90 -1.01 -0.50
CA ASP A 136 -12.36 -0.05 -1.52
C ASP A 136 -12.34 1.36 -0.93
N THR A 137 -11.39 2.18 -1.38
CA THR A 137 -11.16 3.54 -0.88
C THR A 137 -10.72 4.47 -2.01
N GLU A 138 -10.50 5.74 -1.72
CA GLU A 138 -10.07 6.75 -2.68
C GLU A 138 -8.71 7.33 -2.30
N LEU A 139 -7.78 7.35 -3.25
CA LEU A 139 -6.42 7.84 -3.04
C LEU A 139 -6.17 9.13 -3.82
N CYS A 140 -5.43 10.06 -3.24
CA CYS A 140 -4.94 11.27 -3.90
C CYS A 140 -3.88 10.91 -4.96
N PRO A 141 -3.98 11.44 -6.18
CA PRO A 141 -2.98 11.24 -7.23
C PRO A 141 -1.72 12.12 -7.04
N THR A 142 -1.27 12.26 -5.80
CA THR A 142 -0.03 12.95 -5.41
C THR A 142 0.81 12.00 -4.55
N ASP A 143 2.08 12.32 -4.42
CA ASP A 143 3.04 11.51 -3.64
C ASP A 143 3.00 11.80 -2.12
N GLY A 144 2.12 12.72 -1.68
CA GLY A 144 2.02 13.15 -0.29
C GLY A 144 3.06 14.19 0.15
N ASN A 145 3.97 14.58 -0.75
CA ASN A 145 4.99 15.61 -0.54
C ASN A 145 4.78 16.86 -1.43
N GLY A 146 3.56 17.02 -1.96
CA GLY A 146 3.17 18.17 -2.77
C GLY A 146 3.50 18.02 -4.26
N GLU A 147 3.95 16.85 -4.71
CA GLU A 147 4.21 16.59 -6.13
C GLU A 147 3.21 15.60 -6.74
N PHE A 148 3.03 15.69 -8.05
CA PHE A 148 2.30 14.70 -8.83
C PHE A 148 3.00 13.34 -8.70
N PHE A 149 2.23 12.29 -8.41
CA PHE A 149 2.81 11.00 -8.00
C PHE A 149 3.83 10.44 -9.01
N TRP A 150 3.59 10.62 -10.30
CA TRP A 150 4.41 10.03 -11.36
C TRP A 150 5.70 10.83 -11.67
N LYS A 151 5.98 11.91 -10.92
CA LYS A 151 7.27 12.61 -10.95
C LYS A 151 8.37 11.93 -10.14
N LEU A 152 8.01 10.99 -9.26
CA LEU A 152 8.98 10.31 -8.41
C LEU A 152 10.10 9.67 -9.24
N ASN A 153 11.34 9.91 -8.84
CA ASN A 153 12.55 9.46 -9.55
C ASN A 153 13.48 8.64 -8.64
N ASN A 154 14.67 8.26 -9.12
CA ASN A 154 15.60 7.44 -8.34
C ASN A 154 16.34 8.21 -7.24
N LYS A 155 16.25 9.54 -7.18
CA LYS A 155 16.89 10.34 -6.14
C LYS A 155 16.05 10.26 -4.84
N PRO A 156 16.58 9.68 -3.75
CA PRO A 156 15.85 9.61 -2.50
C PRO A 156 15.58 11.01 -1.94
N THR A 157 14.34 11.27 -1.56
CA THR A 157 13.91 12.53 -0.93
C THR A 157 13.05 12.24 0.28
N TYR A 158 13.15 13.09 1.30
CA TYR A 158 12.31 12.96 2.49
C TYR A 158 10.85 13.22 2.11
N ASN A 159 9.98 12.31 2.52
CA ASN A 159 8.55 12.40 2.27
C ASN A 159 7.78 12.32 3.58
N LYS A 160 7.18 13.44 4.00
CA LYS A 160 6.41 13.55 5.25
C LYS A 160 5.25 12.58 5.33
N ALA A 161 4.69 12.16 4.18
CA ALA A 161 3.60 11.20 4.13
C ALA A 161 4.01 9.77 4.49
N SER A 162 5.31 9.48 4.60
CA SER A 162 5.84 8.17 5.00
C SER A 162 5.74 7.88 6.51
N ARG A 163 5.28 8.85 7.30
CA ARG A 163 5.16 8.76 8.76
C ARG A 163 3.83 9.27 9.28
N ARG A 164 3.59 8.98 10.56
CA ARG A 164 2.54 9.58 11.37
C ARG A 164 2.92 11.01 11.72
N ILE A 165 1.92 11.88 11.74
CA ILE A 165 2.08 13.29 12.06
C ILE A 165 1.79 13.47 13.54
N ARG A 166 2.77 13.99 14.29
CA ARG A 166 2.62 14.34 15.69
C ARG A 166 1.78 15.61 15.81
N TYR A 167 0.76 15.58 16.65
CA TYR A 167 -0.08 16.71 17.00
C TYR A 167 0.53 17.52 18.15
N GLU A 168 -0.02 18.72 18.41
CA GLU A 168 0.43 19.61 19.48
C GLU A 168 0.21 19.02 20.88
N ASP A 169 -0.83 18.20 21.05
CA ASP A 169 -1.13 17.46 22.29
C ASP A 169 -0.18 16.28 22.57
N GLY A 170 0.78 16.03 21.67
CA GLY A 170 1.75 14.95 21.76
C GLY A 170 1.27 13.61 21.24
N THR A 171 0.00 13.47 20.85
CA THR A 171 -0.52 12.29 20.16
C THR A 171 -0.11 12.29 18.69
N TYR A 172 -0.39 11.19 17.98
CA TYR A 172 0.01 11.00 16.58
C TYR A 172 -1.19 10.61 15.74
N SER A 173 -1.25 11.14 14.52
CA SER A 173 -2.22 10.74 13.51
C SER A 173 -2.16 9.22 13.27
N GLU A 174 -3.26 8.57 12.90
CA GLU A 174 -3.22 7.10 12.76
C GLU A 174 -2.37 6.64 11.57
N GLY A 175 -2.35 7.44 10.49
CA GLY A 175 -1.83 6.98 9.19
C GLY A 175 -2.81 6.01 8.53
N PHE A 176 -3.09 6.23 7.24
CA PHE A 176 -4.01 5.40 6.47
C PHE A 176 -3.78 5.55 4.97
N PRO A 177 -4.20 4.58 4.13
CA PRO A 177 -4.10 4.69 2.68
C PRO A 177 -4.62 6.04 2.16
N TYR A 178 -3.75 6.86 1.56
CA TYR A 178 -4.18 8.18 1.07
C TYR A 178 -3.44 8.66 -0.17
N TYR A 179 -2.11 8.57 -0.22
CA TYR A 179 -1.29 9.03 -1.35
C TYR A 179 -0.75 7.84 -2.12
N ILE A 180 -0.29 8.08 -3.35
CA ILE A 180 0.19 7.01 -4.22
C ILE A 180 1.62 7.24 -4.70
N LEU A 181 2.32 6.14 -4.92
CA LEU A 181 3.67 6.09 -5.47
C LEU A 181 3.67 5.22 -6.73
N PRO A 182 4.37 5.64 -7.80
CA PRO A 182 4.36 4.94 -9.08
C PRO A 182 5.30 3.74 -9.04
N THR A 183 4.86 2.64 -9.66
CA THR A 183 5.72 1.48 -9.95
C THR A 183 6.10 1.34 -11.42
N GLN A 184 5.67 2.25 -12.29
CA GLN A 184 6.05 2.25 -13.71
C GLN A 184 6.75 3.58 -14.00
N PRO A 185 7.75 3.61 -14.90
CA PRO A 185 8.38 4.87 -15.25
C PRO A 185 7.46 5.75 -16.12
N PRO A 186 7.67 7.07 -16.15
CA PRO A 186 6.89 8.02 -16.96
C PRO A 186 6.86 7.68 -18.46
N SER A 187 7.86 6.95 -18.97
CA SER A 187 7.90 6.47 -20.37
C SER A 187 6.70 5.60 -20.78
N HIS A 188 5.95 5.06 -19.80
CA HIS A 188 4.74 4.26 -20.04
C HIS A 188 3.45 5.09 -20.03
N TYR A 189 3.54 6.40 -19.80
CA TYR A 189 2.37 7.25 -19.89
C TYR A 189 1.81 7.26 -21.32
N ASN A 190 0.48 7.11 -21.41
CA ASN A 190 -0.27 7.12 -22.65
C ASN A 190 -1.47 8.07 -22.47
N PRO A 191 -1.47 9.24 -23.12
CA PRO A 191 -2.54 10.22 -22.94
C PRO A 191 -3.90 9.69 -23.37
N LYS A 192 -3.98 8.86 -24.43
CA LYS A 192 -5.25 8.27 -24.87
C LYS A 192 -5.84 7.32 -23.83
N GLN A 193 -4.98 6.62 -23.10
CA GLN A 193 -5.42 5.70 -22.05
C GLN A 193 -5.88 6.46 -20.79
N ALA A 194 -5.20 7.55 -20.44
CA ALA A 194 -5.67 8.44 -19.38
C ALA A 194 -7.02 9.07 -19.73
N GLU A 195 -7.17 9.60 -20.94
CA GLU A 195 -8.43 10.18 -21.43
C GLU A 195 -9.56 9.14 -21.42
N PHE A 196 -9.27 7.89 -21.80
CA PHE A 196 -10.25 6.82 -21.71
C PHE A 196 -10.78 6.63 -20.28
N TYR A 197 -9.95 6.78 -19.24
CA TYR A 197 -10.39 6.58 -17.86
C TYR A 197 -11.08 7.79 -17.22
N ARG A 198 -11.14 8.94 -17.91
CA ARG A 198 -11.95 10.08 -17.43
C ARG A 198 -13.41 9.63 -17.28
N ASP A 199 -14.04 10.13 -16.22
CA ASP A 199 -15.43 9.81 -15.85
C ASP A 199 -15.77 8.33 -15.63
N LYS A 200 -14.78 7.42 -15.64
CA LYS A 200 -14.96 5.97 -15.38
C LYS A 200 -14.80 5.62 -13.91
N ASP A 201 -15.73 6.13 -13.12
CA ASP A 201 -15.80 5.98 -11.66
C ASP A 201 -16.12 4.55 -11.18
N ASP A 202 -16.48 3.65 -12.09
CA ASP A 202 -16.68 2.23 -11.82
C ASP A 202 -15.40 1.41 -12.04
N TYR A 203 -14.27 2.01 -12.41
CA TYR A 203 -12.98 1.32 -12.49
C TYR A 203 -12.17 1.59 -11.23
N ARG A 204 -11.47 0.56 -10.74
CA ARG A 204 -10.58 0.68 -9.58
C ARG A 204 -9.13 0.56 -10.01
N ALA A 205 -8.29 1.46 -9.51
CA ALA A 205 -6.86 1.17 -9.43
C ALA A 205 -6.61 0.05 -8.41
N LEU A 206 -5.40 -0.51 -8.40
CA LEU A 206 -4.97 -1.47 -7.39
C LEU A 206 -3.69 -0.95 -6.75
N ALA A 207 -3.66 -0.89 -5.43
CA ALA A 207 -2.48 -0.44 -4.71
C ALA A 207 -2.16 -1.33 -3.50
N TYR A 208 -0.93 -1.23 -3.03
CA TYR A 208 -0.45 -1.87 -1.81
C TYR A 208 -0.11 -0.79 -0.79
N TYR A 209 -0.73 -0.80 0.38
CA TYR A 209 -0.38 0.16 1.44
C TYR A 209 1.02 -0.16 1.96
N MET A 210 1.90 0.84 2.17
CA MET A 210 3.30 0.64 2.62
C MET A 210 3.64 1.30 3.96
N ALA A 211 3.53 2.62 4.06
CA ALA A 211 4.03 3.36 5.23
C ALA A 211 3.30 4.69 5.39
N GLY A 212 2.97 5.06 6.62
CA GLY A 212 2.28 6.32 6.92
C GLY A 212 0.96 6.45 6.14
N TYR A 213 1.00 7.24 5.07
CA TYR A 213 -0.12 7.51 4.16
C TYR A 213 0.11 7.00 2.73
N LEU A 214 1.27 6.38 2.48
CA LEU A 214 1.76 6.03 1.16
C LEU A 214 1.28 4.64 0.73
N CYS A 215 0.70 4.58 -0.46
CA CYS A 215 0.36 3.38 -1.19
C CYS A 215 1.19 3.26 -2.46
N VAL A 216 1.53 2.05 -2.85
CA VAL A 216 2.30 1.75 -4.06
C VAL A 216 1.34 1.22 -5.11
N LEU A 217 1.23 1.88 -6.26
CA LEU A 217 0.34 1.46 -7.33
C LEU A 217 0.82 0.15 -7.97
N ILE A 218 0.00 -0.89 -7.91
CA ILE A 218 0.22 -2.14 -8.65
C ILE A 218 -0.37 -2.05 -10.06
N ASP A 219 -1.53 -1.40 -10.18
CA ASP A 219 -2.20 -1.10 -11.45
C ASP A 219 -2.97 0.22 -11.34
N GLY A 220 -3.15 0.89 -12.49
CA GLY A 220 -4.02 2.06 -12.58
C GLY A 220 -3.30 3.40 -12.66
N HIS A 221 -2.04 3.46 -13.09
CA HIS A 221 -1.31 4.72 -13.29
C HIS A 221 -2.08 5.68 -14.20
N HIS A 222 -2.65 5.21 -15.32
CA HIS A 222 -3.49 6.06 -16.18
C HIS A 222 -4.85 6.41 -15.57
N LYS A 223 -5.41 5.56 -14.68
CA LYS A 223 -6.63 5.87 -13.91
C LYS A 223 -6.35 7.00 -12.91
N ALA A 224 -5.17 6.98 -12.28
CA ALA A 224 -4.71 8.03 -11.38
C ALA A 224 -4.41 9.35 -12.13
N VAL A 225 -3.86 9.28 -13.36
CA VAL A 225 -3.72 10.46 -14.21
C VAL A 225 -5.09 11.05 -14.57
N ALA A 226 -6.05 10.21 -14.99
CA ALA A 226 -7.41 10.67 -15.28
C ALA A 226 -8.03 11.38 -14.07
N ALA A 227 -7.89 10.80 -12.88
CA ALA A 227 -8.35 11.41 -11.63
C ALA A 227 -7.63 12.74 -11.32
N ALA A 228 -6.33 12.84 -11.59
CA ALA A 228 -5.57 14.08 -11.44
C ALA A 228 -6.09 15.19 -12.37
N MET A 229 -6.33 14.87 -13.65
CA MET A 229 -6.91 15.80 -14.64
C MET A 229 -8.31 16.27 -14.21
N ASP A 230 -9.11 15.36 -13.66
CA ASP A 230 -10.46 15.64 -13.16
C ASP A 230 -10.47 16.23 -11.74
N LYS A 231 -9.31 16.48 -11.13
CA LYS A 231 -9.19 17.04 -9.76
C LYS A 231 -9.93 16.22 -8.70
N LYS A 232 -10.01 14.90 -8.90
CA LYS A 232 -10.66 13.94 -8.00
C LYS A 232 -9.67 12.90 -7.48
N LYS A 233 -10.02 12.26 -6.36
CA LYS A 233 -9.27 11.10 -5.89
C LYS A 233 -9.53 9.91 -6.82
N VAL A 234 -8.54 9.03 -6.95
CA VAL A 234 -8.67 7.79 -7.72
C VAL A 234 -9.28 6.70 -6.84
N LYS A 235 -10.41 6.14 -7.29
CA LYS A 235 -11.04 4.99 -6.64
C LYS A 235 -10.13 3.77 -6.78
N THR A 236 -9.83 3.12 -5.67
CA THR A 236 -8.73 2.16 -5.58
C THR A 236 -9.08 0.99 -4.65
N LEU A 237 -8.80 -0.22 -5.10
CA LEU A 237 -8.69 -1.39 -4.25
C LEU A 237 -7.30 -1.41 -3.61
N VAL A 238 -7.22 -1.34 -2.29
CA VAL A 238 -5.96 -1.30 -1.55
C VAL A 238 -5.77 -2.60 -0.79
N ILE A 239 -4.64 -3.26 -1.05
CA ILE A 239 -4.16 -4.37 -0.21
C ILE A 239 -3.49 -3.75 1.02
N VAL A 240 -4.06 -4.02 2.18
CA VAL A 240 -3.56 -3.56 3.47
C VAL A 240 -2.94 -4.77 4.20
N PRO A 241 -1.62 -4.78 4.43
CA PRO A 241 -0.97 -5.89 5.11
C PRO A 241 -1.11 -5.81 6.64
N THR A 242 -0.83 -6.95 7.28
CA THR A 242 -0.55 -6.98 8.72
C THR A 242 0.72 -6.16 9.00
N ARG A 243 0.63 -5.18 9.91
CA ARG A 243 1.71 -4.26 10.29
C ARG A 243 2.35 -4.55 11.62
N ALA A 244 1.61 -5.16 12.54
CA ALA A 244 2.10 -5.45 13.87
C ALA A 244 1.36 -6.64 14.49
N ILE A 245 2.03 -7.28 15.45
CA ILE A 245 1.47 -8.35 16.26
C ILE A 245 1.59 -7.96 17.73
N VAL A 246 0.50 -8.10 18.47
CA VAL A 246 0.47 -7.95 19.93
C VAL A 246 0.50 -9.33 20.55
N THR A 247 1.61 -9.66 21.21
CA THR A 247 1.83 -10.98 21.83
C THR A 247 1.62 -10.99 23.33
N LEU A 248 1.70 -9.83 24.00
CA LEU A 248 1.49 -9.69 25.43
C LEU A 248 0.00 -9.76 25.76
N ASN A 249 -0.30 -10.42 26.87
CA ASN A 249 -1.63 -10.58 27.43
C ASN A 249 -1.57 -10.05 28.86
N ASP A 250 -1.42 -8.73 29.00
CA ASP A 250 -1.72 -8.05 30.26
C ASP A 250 -3.20 -7.69 30.25
N ASP A 251 -3.86 -7.56 31.40
CA ASP A 251 -5.32 -7.39 31.54
C ASP A 251 -5.92 -6.24 30.70
N MET A 252 -5.08 -5.33 30.18
CA MET A 252 -5.44 -4.20 29.32
C MET A 252 -5.27 -4.43 27.80
N LEU A 253 -4.45 -5.41 27.36
CA LEU A 253 -4.13 -5.63 25.94
C LEU A 253 -4.45 -7.07 25.51
N LYS A 254 -5.38 -7.21 24.57
CA LYS A 254 -5.74 -8.49 23.95
C LYS A 254 -4.67 -8.89 22.93
N ARG A 255 -4.33 -10.18 22.86
CA ARG A 255 -3.49 -10.74 21.78
C ARG A 255 -4.19 -10.57 20.44
N GLY A 256 -3.42 -10.25 19.39
CA GLY A 256 -3.99 -10.01 18.07
C GLY A 256 -2.98 -9.44 17.07
N ILE A 257 -3.50 -8.96 15.95
CA ILE A 257 -2.73 -8.33 14.89
C ILE A 257 -3.32 -6.97 14.53
N TYR A 258 -2.50 -6.11 13.96
CA TYR A 258 -2.94 -4.89 13.29
C TYR A 258 -2.86 -5.09 11.78
N ILE A 259 -3.99 -4.99 11.08
CA ILE A 259 -4.02 -4.88 9.61
C ILE A 259 -4.13 -3.39 9.29
N GLY A 260 -3.05 -2.82 8.75
CA GLY A 260 -2.84 -1.39 8.81
C GLY A 260 -2.80 -0.93 10.27
N ARG A 261 -3.76 -0.10 10.69
CA ARG A 261 -3.91 0.36 12.09
C ARG A 261 -5.16 -0.17 12.78
N THR A 262 -5.91 -1.05 12.13
CA THR A 262 -7.11 -1.66 12.69
C THR A 262 -6.75 -2.96 13.41
N PHE A 263 -7.12 -3.08 14.68
CA PHE A 263 -6.82 -4.25 15.51
C PHE A 263 -7.81 -5.39 15.29
N PHE A 264 -7.30 -6.62 15.21
CA PHE A 264 -8.07 -7.85 15.17
C PHE A 264 -7.57 -8.79 16.25
N GLY A 265 -8.46 -9.18 17.16
CA GLY A 265 -8.13 -10.06 18.26
C GLY A 265 -7.87 -11.49 17.78
N GLU A 266 -7.05 -12.24 18.51
CA GLU A 266 -6.72 -13.64 18.22
C GLU A 266 -7.95 -14.52 17.93
N LYS A 267 -9.07 -14.29 18.63
CA LYS A 267 -10.33 -15.03 18.44
C LYS A 267 -10.97 -14.85 17.07
N GLU A 268 -10.65 -13.76 16.38
CA GLU A 268 -11.13 -13.47 15.02
C GLU A 268 -10.23 -14.11 13.94
N LEU A 269 -9.02 -14.55 14.32
CA LEU A 269 -7.98 -15.06 13.43
C LEU A 269 -7.98 -16.59 13.41
N THR A 270 -9.10 -17.19 13.02
CA THR A 270 -9.36 -18.64 13.20
C THR A 270 -8.71 -19.57 12.18
N ILE A 271 -8.19 -19.04 11.07
CA ILE A 271 -7.73 -19.85 9.92
C ILE A 271 -6.29 -20.32 10.10
N ILE A 272 -5.38 -19.40 10.43
CA ILE A 272 -3.98 -19.70 10.77
C ILE A 272 -3.82 -19.57 12.29
N PRO A 273 -3.31 -20.60 12.99
CA PRO A 273 -3.04 -20.51 14.42
C PRO A 273 -2.14 -19.33 14.74
N PHE A 274 -2.47 -18.56 15.79
CA PHE A 274 -1.75 -17.34 16.14
C PHE A 274 -0.24 -17.56 16.38
N SER A 275 0.13 -18.69 16.96
CA SER A 275 1.54 -19.10 17.13
C SER A 275 2.30 -19.23 15.80
N LYS A 276 1.62 -19.60 14.72
CA LYS A 276 2.18 -19.65 13.36
C LYS A 276 2.24 -18.25 12.74
N ILE A 277 1.25 -17.38 13.00
CA ILE A 277 1.29 -15.98 12.55
C ILE A 277 2.54 -15.27 13.09
N ILE A 278 2.85 -15.43 14.38
CA ILE A 278 4.04 -14.86 15.02
C ILE A 278 5.32 -15.27 14.27
N LYS A 279 5.45 -16.56 13.93
CA LYS A 279 6.61 -17.09 13.20
C LYS A 279 6.71 -16.53 11.78
N LEU A 280 5.59 -16.42 11.08
CA LEU A 280 5.53 -15.89 9.71
C LEU A 280 5.89 -14.41 9.66
N PHE A 281 5.41 -13.61 10.60
CA PHE A 281 5.70 -12.18 10.64
C PHE A 281 7.19 -11.89 10.85
N GLY A 282 7.88 -12.71 11.65
CA GLY A 282 9.34 -12.63 11.80
C GLY A 282 10.12 -12.99 10.52
N SER A 283 9.51 -13.74 9.60
CA SER A 283 10.17 -14.21 8.36
C SER A 283 10.14 -13.22 7.20
N CYS A 284 9.53 -12.05 7.36
CA CYS A 284 9.54 -10.98 6.35
C CYS A 284 10.88 -10.22 6.28
N ARG A 285 11.84 -10.54 7.16
CA ARG A 285 13.20 -10.02 7.10
C ARG A 285 13.99 -10.78 6.04
N ILE A 286 14.59 -10.04 5.12
CA ILE A 286 15.47 -10.62 4.10
C ILE A 286 16.94 -10.44 4.48
N GLU A 287 17.81 -11.24 3.87
CA GLU A 287 19.25 -11.13 4.06
C GLU A 287 19.78 -9.78 3.58
N ARG A 288 20.84 -9.32 4.24
CA ARG A 288 21.44 -8.01 3.98
C ARG A 288 21.83 -7.86 2.51
N GLU A 289 22.54 -8.84 1.97
CA GLU A 289 23.08 -8.80 0.61
C GLU A 289 21.95 -8.73 -0.43
N GLU A 290 20.82 -9.38 -0.15
CA GLU A 290 19.66 -9.36 -1.03
C GLU A 290 18.98 -7.99 -1.02
N LEU A 291 18.81 -7.37 0.16
CA LEU A 291 18.23 -6.03 0.21
C LEU A 291 19.18 -4.99 -0.40
N GLU A 292 20.48 -5.05 -0.12
CA GLU A 292 21.46 -4.14 -0.72
C GLU A 292 21.42 -4.23 -2.25
N LYS A 293 21.28 -5.45 -2.80
CA LYS A 293 21.02 -5.65 -4.23
C LYS A 293 19.76 -4.91 -4.67
N TYR A 294 18.62 -5.09 -4.02
CA TYR A 294 17.38 -4.37 -4.37
C TYR A 294 17.52 -2.85 -4.30
N MET A 295 18.18 -2.33 -3.26
CA MET A 295 18.40 -0.90 -3.09
C MET A 295 19.31 -0.33 -4.17
N SER A 296 20.25 -1.12 -4.70
CA SER A 296 21.14 -0.74 -5.81
C SER A 296 20.48 -0.73 -7.20
N MET A 297 19.39 -1.48 -7.40
CA MET A 297 18.73 -1.60 -8.71
C MET A 297 18.12 -0.28 -9.13
N CYS A 298 18.51 0.25 -10.28
CA CYS A 298 18.07 1.57 -10.76
C CYS A 298 17.58 1.47 -12.20
N ASN A 299 16.43 2.09 -12.47
CA ASN A 299 15.90 2.22 -13.82
C ASN A 299 15.89 3.70 -14.20
N ARG A 300 16.78 4.08 -15.12
CA ARG A 300 16.96 5.47 -15.55
C ARG A 300 15.75 6.07 -16.25
N ASP A 301 14.78 5.27 -16.68
CA ASP A 301 13.54 5.77 -17.24
C ASP A 301 12.73 6.60 -16.23
N PHE A 302 12.91 6.37 -14.92
CA PHE A 302 12.33 7.21 -13.87
C PHE A 302 13.01 8.58 -13.73
N ASP A 303 14.23 8.74 -14.23
CA ASP A 303 15.00 10.00 -14.14
C ASP A 303 14.84 10.86 -15.40
N GLN A 304 14.17 10.33 -16.44
CA GLN A 304 13.90 11.10 -17.65
C GLN A 304 12.93 12.24 -17.33
N TYR A 305 13.29 13.44 -17.75
CA TYR A 305 12.36 14.58 -17.66
C TYR A 305 11.14 14.29 -18.53
N TYR A 306 9.97 14.31 -17.91
CA TYR A 306 8.69 14.20 -18.59
C TYR A 306 7.96 15.54 -18.47
N ASP A 307 7.58 16.10 -19.61
CA ASP A 307 6.79 17.33 -19.65
C ASP A 307 5.32 17.02 -19.40
N TRP A 308 4.94 17.05 -18.12
CA TRP A 308 3.57 16.74 -17.71
C TRP A 308 2.61 17.87 -18.14
N PRO A 309 1.48 17.54 -18.78
CA PRO A 309 0.42 18.50 -19.08
C PRO A 309 0.06 19.37 -17.86
N PRO A 310 -0.09 20.70 -18.01
CA PRO A 310 -0.43 21.59 -16.90
C PRO A 310 -1.68 21.16 -16.12
N GLU A 311 -2.69 20.62 -16.81
CA GLU A 311 -3.92 20.08 -16.20
C GLU A 311 -3.63 18.98 -15.17
N ILE A 312 -2.61 18.13 -15.40
CA ILE A 312 -2.20 17.09 -14.45
C ILE A 312 -1.50 17.71 -13.25
N LEU A 313 -0.62 18.69 -13.48
CA LEU A 313 0.15 19.35 -12.43
C LEU A 313 -0.73 20.22 -11.51
N GLU A 314 -1.92 20.62 -11.95
CA GLU A 314 -2.90 21.29 -11.07
C GLU A 314 -3.34 20.42 -9.88
N ALA A 315 -3.20 19.09 -9.96
CA ALA A 315 -3.45 18.20 -8.83
C ALA A 315 -2.56 18.54 -7.62
N GLU A 316 -1.32 18.99 -7.84
CA GLU A 316 -0.35 19.37 -6.79
C GLU A 316 -0.89 20.50 -5.89
N LYS A 317 -1.73 21.38 -6.44
CA LYS A 317 -2.34 22.51 -5.73
C LYS A 317 -3.73 22.18 -5.17
N THR A 318 -4.35 21.12 -5.67
CA THR A 318 -5.74 20.77 -5.37
C THR A 318 -5.84 19.89 -4.14
N PHE A 319 -4.94 18.90 -4.00
CA PHE A 319 -5.00 17.95 -2.90
C PHE A 319 -4.25 18.46 -1.66
N PRO A 320 -4.78 18.22 -0.45
CA PRO A 320 -4.12 18.65 0.78
C PRO A 320 -2.79 17.91 0.97
N ASP A 321 -1.83 18.60 1.59
CA ASP A 321 -0.62 17.96 2.11
C ASP A 321 -0.93 17.06 3.33
N VAL A 322 0.03 16.22 3.70
CA VAL A 322 -0.19 15.24 4.78
C VAL A 322 -0.47 15.91 6.13
N ILE A 323 0.09 17.10 6.38
CA ILE A 323 -0.13 17.82 7.64
C ILE A 323 -1.60 18.26 7.73
N THR A 324 -2.14 18.75 6.62
CA THR A 324 -3.54 19.14 6.48
C THR A 324 -4.46 17.94 6.66
N VAL A 325 -4.13 16.80 6.02
CA VAL A 325 -4.89 15.55 6.18
C VAL A 325 -4.88 15.07 7.62
N ALA A 326 -3.72 15.08 8.28
CA ALA A 326 -3.61 14.68 9.68
C ALA A 326 -4.43 15.60 10.60
N ARG A 327 -4.43 16.92 10.35
CA ARG A 327 -5.25 17.87 11.12
C ARG A 327 -6.75 17.65 10.91
N GLN A 328 -7.17 17.32 9.69
CA GLN A 328 -8.57 16.96 9.41
C GLN A 328 -8.99 15.70 10.18
N GLN A 329 -8.13 14.68 10.22
CA GLN A 329 -8.35 13.46 11.02
C GLN A 329 -8.48 13.78 12.52
N TRP A 330 -7.62 14.65 13.05
CA TRP A 330 -7.68 15.06 14.46
C TRP A 330 -8.98 15.81 14.79
N ALA A 331 -9.38 16.75 13.94
CA ALA A 331 -10.61 17.51 14.11
C ALA A 331 -11.87 16.61 14.11
N GLN A 332 -11.91 15.60 13.24
CA GLN A 332 -13.00 14.61 13.24
C GLN A 332 -13.02 13.77 14.52
N GLY A 333 -11.85 13.33 15.01
CA GLY A 333 -11.77 12.62 16.29
C GLY A 333 -12.17 13.48 17.50
N ILE A 334 -12.03 14.80 17.41
CA ILE A 334 -12.51 15.73 18.45
C ILE A 334 -14.04 15.86 18.40
N SER A 335 -14.65 15.99 17.21
CA SER A 335 -16.11 16.11 17.10
C SER A 335 -16.85 14.90 17.64
N ASP A 336 -16.33 13.69 17.38
CA ASP A 336 -16.95 12.44 17.84
C ASP A 336 -16.85 12.25 19.37
N ASN A 337 -15.93 12.95 20.03
CA ASN A 337 -15.77 12.93 21.49
C ASN A 337 -16.67 13.93 22.22
N PHE A 338 -17.21 14.95 21.53
CA PHE A 338 -18.16 15.90 22.13
C PHE A 338 -19.59 15.34 22.18
N ASP A 339 -19.92 14.32 21.38
CA ASP A 339 -21.21 13.62 21.42
C ASP A 339 -21.30 12.58 22.57
N LEU A 340 -20.28 12.49 23.42
CA LEU A 340 -20.22 11.56 24.57
C LEU A 340 -20.23 12.25 25.94
N ILE A 341 -20.58 13.54 26.02
CA ILE A 341 -20.79 14.23 27.29
C ILE A 341 -22.31 14.44 27.46
N PRO A 342 -22.97 13.77 28.44
CA PRO A 342 -24.40 13.95 28.72
C PRO A 342 -24.77 15.37 29.15
#